data_AF-A0A7R9JM08-F1
#
_entry.id   AF-A0A7R9JM08-F1
#
_cell.length_a   1.000
_cell.length_b   1.000
_cell.length_c   1.000
_cell.angle_alpha   90.00
_cell.angle_beta   90.00
_cell.angle_gamma   90.00
#
_symmetry.space_group_name_H-M   'P 1'
#
loop_
_entity.id
_entity.type
_entity.pdbx_description
1 polymer ?
#
loop_
_entity_poly.entity_id
_entity_poly.type
_entity_poly.pdbx_seq_one_letter_code
_entity_poly.pdbx_strand_id
1 'polypeptide(L)'
;DAVSKEVVSVAVEVSSRKELKKFPTNQPLHDIVQQLCEEFQLPYETDKYSLQLTVGGRGTDRNKYLTEDNRDQIKDGCILKLVLSPGEMVSILSPGEMVSILSPGEMVSVLSPGEMVSVLSPGEMVSVLSPGEMVKVFLPKILSQDEEQRTWALEKLALLSHDPVFLSEFVSAEGVPALSSLVCDPSLTAHHASCCLKTLLGILTRRLVTTVDEAAVKRIVQYVMADSPLETELIEDSLAILRAIVTNRRSGVEGSSCVERKLGVPDVIHHLWNRDNPRVQQNTLGLINALAGGARGERILQYMVAARY
;
A
#
# COMPACT_ATOMS: atom_id res chain seq x y z
N ASP A 1 -36.11 28.25 -12.21
CA ASP A 1 -35.88 27.55 -13.49
C ASP A 1 -34.48 26.99 -13.58
N ALA A 2 -34.27 25.80 -13.04
CA ALA A 2 -33.05 25.02 -13.26
C ALA A 2 -33.42 23.92 -14.26
N VAL A 3 -33.16 24.16 -15.55
CA VAL A 3 -33.28 23.14 -16.58
C VAL A 3 -32.23 22.08 -16.26
N SER A 4 -32.65 20.95 -15.73
CA SER A 4 -31.84 19.75 -15.53
C SER A 4 -31.23 19.40 -16.89
N LYS A 5 -29.92 19.59 -17.07
CA LYS A 5 -29.24 19.14 -18.28
C LYS A 5 -29.29 17.61 -18.33
N GLU A 6 -30.17 17.06 -19.15
CA GLU A 6 -30.33 15.62 -19.38
C GLU A 6 -29.11 14.98 -20.09
N VAL A 7 -28.21 15.82 -20.60
CA VAL A 7 -27.02 15.41 -21.34
C VAL A 7 -25.85 16.34 -20.99
N VAL A 8 -24.70 15.76 -20.69
CA VAL A 8 -23.45 16.47 -20.36
C VAL A 8 -22.40 16.17 -21.42
N SER A 9 -21.61 17.17 -21.84
CA SER A 9 -20.52 16.97 -22.81
C SER A 9 -19.24 16.58 -22.10
N VAL A 10 -18.77 15.35 -22.32
CA VAL A 10 -17.58 14.78 -21.67
C VAL A 10 -16.58 14.29 -22.72
N ALA A 11 -15.30 14.23 -22.35
CA ALA A 11 -14.31 13.53 -23.16
C ALA A 11 -14.15 12.10 -22.62
N VAL A 12 -14.43 11.08 -23.43
CA VAL A 12 -14.17 9.67 -23.08
C VAL A 12 -12.79 9.29 -23.59
N GLU A 13 -11.95 8.81 -22.68
CA GLU A 13 -10.60 8.31 -22.93
C GLU A 13 -10.59 6.79 -22.83
N VAL A 14 -10.14 6.13 -23.90
CA VAL A 14 -9.97 4.66 -23.96
C VAL A 14 -8.54 4.39 -24.42
N SER A 15 -7.74 3.83 -23.51
CA SER A 15 -6.29 3.63 -23.65
C SER A 15 -5.55 4.93 -24.02
N SER A 16 -5.45 5.25 -25.31
CA SER A 16 -4.76 6.43 -25.85
C SER A 16 -5.65 7.30 -26.76
N ARG A 17 -6.91 6.91 -26.98
CA ARG A 17 -7.89 7.64 -27.79
C ARG A 17 -8.77 8.51 -26.90
N LYS A 18 -8.98 9.77 -27.28
CA LYS A 18 -9.87 10.72 -26.58
C LYS A 18 -10.94 11.21 -27.54
N GLU A 19 -12.20 11.00 -27.18
CA GLU A 19 -13.34 11.37 -28.02
C GLU A 19 -14.38 12.16 -27.21
N LEU A 20 -14.85 13.28 -27.77
CA LEU A 20 -15.90 14.09 -27.16
C LEU A 20 -17.24 13.41 -27.40
N LYS A 21 -17.95 13.08 -26.30
CA LYS A 21 -19.25 12.43 -26.33
C LYS A 21 -20.27 13.16 -25.48
N LYS A 22 -21.52 13.01 -25.89
CA LYS A 22 -22.69 13.43 -25.13
C LYS A 22 -23.04 12.31 -24.17
N PHE A 23 -22.82 12.55 -22.88
CA PHE A 23 -23.12 11.62 -21.81
C PHE A 23 -24.57 11.80 -21.35
N PRO A 24 -25.48 10.83 -21.61
CA PRO A 24 -26.84 10.91 -21.10
C PRO A 24 -26.82 10.72 -19.58
N THR A 25 -27.50 11.58 -18.81
CA THR A 25 -27.62 11.43 -17.34
C THR A 25 -28.82 10.58 -16.93
N ASN A 26 -29.66 10.18 -17.89
CA ASN A 26 -30.93 9.47 -17.67
C ASN A 26 -30.93 8.00 -18.13
N GLN A 27 -29.77 7.45 -18.53
CA GLN A 27 -29.60 6.03 -18.89
C GLN A 27 -28.72 5.33 -17.86
N PRO A 28 -28.95 4.07 -17.48
CA PRO A 28 -28.09 3.44 -16.49
C PRO A 28 -26.64 3.32 -17.01
N LEU A 29 -25.66 3.41 -16.11
CA LEU A 29 -24.24 3.42 -16.45
C LEU A 29 -23.82 2.14 -17.18
N HIS A 30 -24.44 1.00 -16.90
CA HIS A 30 -24.14 -0.26 -17.58
C HIS A 30 -24.46 -0.19 -19.09
N ASP A 31 -25.59 0.39 -19.48
CA ASP A 31 -25.96 0.58 -20.89
C ASP A 31 -24.97 1.51 -21.60
N ILE A 32 -24.53 2.57 -20.90
CA ILE A 32 -23.54 3.52 -21.44
C ILE A 32 -22.19 2.83 -21.64
N VAL A 33 -21.74 2.04 -20.65
CA VAL A 33 -20.49 1.27 -20.75
C VAL A 33 -20.57 0.28 -21.90
N GLN A 34 -21.69 -0.45 -22.06
CA GLN A 34 -21.89 -1.37 -23.17
C GLN A 34 -21.78 -0.65 -24.52
N GLN A 35 -22.49 0.47 -24.69
CA GLN A 35 -22.44 1.27 -25.92
C GLN A 35 -21.02 1.76 -26.22
N LEU A 36 -20.29 2.23 -25.20
CA LEU A 36 -18.90 2.65 -25.35
C LEU A 36 -18.02 1.46 -25.77
N CYS A 37 -18.18 0.29 -25.16
CA CYS A 37 -17.44 -0.91 -25.54
C CYS A 37 -17.70 -1.31 -27.01
N GLU A 38 -18.96 -1.32 -27.44
CA GLU A 38 -19.34 -1.61 -28.84
C GLU A 38 -18.71 -0.60 -29.82
N GLU A 39 -18.74 0.69 -29.47
CA GLU A 39 -18.23 1.76 -30.32
C GLU A 39 -16.70 1.77 -30.40
N PHE A 40 -16.02 1.44 -29.31
CA PHE A 40 -14.56 1.31 -29.26
C PHE A 40 -14.06 -0.09 -29.68
N GLN A 41 -14.96 -0.98 -30.14
CA GLN A 41 -14.65 -2.34 -30.59
C GLN A 41 -13.96 -3.20 -29.52
N LEU A 42 -14.32 -2.96 -28.26
CA LEU A 42 -13.86 -3.74 -27.12
C LEU A 42 -14.79 -4.94 -26.88
N PRO A 43 -14.25 -6.11 -26.49
CA PRO A 43 -15.06 -7.25 -26.12
C PRO A 43 -15.84 -6.91 -24.86
N TYR A 44 -17.16 -6.76 -24.96
CA TYR A 44 -18.01 -6.46 -23.81
C TYR A 44 -18.36 -7.75 -23.06
N GLU A 45 -18.04 -7.77 -21.78
CA GLU A 45 -18.53 -8.75 -20.82
C GLU A 45 -19.19 -7.98 -19.68
N THR A 46 -20.27 -8.52 -19.13
CA THR A 46 -21.00 -7.92 -18.02
C THR A 46 -20.04 -7.68 -16.85
N ASP A 47 -20.09 -6.48 -16.27
CA ASP A 47 -19.25 -6.06 -15.14
C ASP A 47 -17.73 -6.05 -15.39
N LYS A 48 -17.26 -6.22 -16.63
CA LYS A 48 -15.82 -6.19 -16.96
C LYS A 48 -15.23 -4.78 -17.00
N TYR A 49 -16.01 -3.80 -17.43
CA TYR A 49 -15.58 -2.41 -17.59
C TYR A 49 -16.40 -1.45 -16.73
N SER A 50 -15.81 -0.31 -16.43
CA SER A 50 -16.46 0.81 -15.76
C SER A 50 -15.81 2.13 -16.15
N LEU A 51 -16.43 3.25 -15.73
CA LEU A 51 -15.95 4.58 -16.06
C LEU A 51 -15.24 5.19 -14.85
N GLN A 52 -14.14 5.88 -15.10
CA GLN A 52 -13.41 6.67 -14.11
C GLN A 52 -13.48 8.15 -14.41
N LEU A 53 -13.87 8.94 -13.43
CA LEU A 53 -13.86 10.38 -13.51
C LEU A 53 -12.46 10.92 -13.20
N THR A 54 -11.89 11.64 -14.16
CA THR A 54 -10.65 12.41 -13.97
C THR A 54 -11.03 13.87 -13.68
N VAL A 55 -11.07 14.24 -12.40
CA VAL A 55 -11.37 15.62 -12.00
C VAL A 55 -10.11 16.48 -12.11
N GLY A 56 -10.18 17.56 -12.89
CA GLY A 56 -9.10 18.54 -13.06
C GLY A 56 -8.89 19.39 -11.81
N GLY A 57 -8.31 18.82 -10.76
CA GLY A 57 -7.88 19.52 -9.55
C GLY A 57 -6.47 19.12 -9.15
N ARG A 58 -5.68 20.06 -8.59
CA ARG A 58 -4.44 19.71 -7.87
C ARG A 58 -4.84 19.06 -6.54
N GLY A 59 -4.97 17.75 -6.53
CA GLY A 59 -5.33 16.97 -5.35
C GLY A 59 -5.43 15.48 -5.63
N THR A 60 -5.52 14.68 -4.57
CA THR A 60 -5.54 13.21 -4.49
C THR A 60 -6.76 12.53 -5.14
N ASP A 61 -7.71 13.31 -5.68
CA ASP A 61 -8.95 12.85 -6.32
C ASP A 61 -8.78 12.59 -7.83
N ARG A 62 -7.66 11.98 -8.22
CA ARG A 62 -7.46 11.52 -9.61
C ARG A 62 -8.01 10.10 -9.73
N ASN A 63 -8.88 9.87 -10.71
CA ASN A 63 -9.42 8.56 -11.09
C ASN A 63 -10.37 7.93 -10.06
N LYS A 64 -11.52 8.57 -9.83
CA LYS A 64 -12.61 7.97 -9.04
C LYS A 64 -13.50 7.10 -9.94
N TYR A 65 -13.85 5.90 -9.52
CA TYR A 65 -14.86 5.10 -10.23
C TYR A 65 -16.19 5.79 -10.19
N LEU A 66 -16.84 5.84 -11.35
CA LEU A 66 -18.17 6.35 -11.51
C LEU A 66 -19.16 5.25 -11.10
N THR A 67 -20.01 5.58 -10.14
CA THR A 67 -21.15 4.77 -9.71
C THR A 67 -22.43 5.57 -9.94
N GLU A 68 -23.59 4.92 -9.87
CA GLU A 68 -24.86 5.65 -10.00
C GLU A 68 -25.01 6.73 -8.92
N ASP A 69 -24.42 6.51 -7.73
CA ASP A 69 -24.48 7.43 -6.59
C ASP A 69 -23.62 8.69 -6.75
N ASN A 70 -22.58 8.66 -7.59
CA ASN A 70 -21.66 9.79 -7.78
C ASN A 70 -21.77 10.44 -9.16
N ARG A 71 -22.82 10.06 -9.90
CA ARG A 71 -23.11 10.52 -11.26
C ARG A 71 -23.35 12.03 -11.36
N ASP A 72 -23.82 12.64 -10.29
CA ASP A 72 -24.01 14.08 -10.13
C ASP A 72 -22.68 14.88 -10.19
N GLN A 73 -21.54 14.21 -10.00
CA GLN A 73 -20.22 14.83 -10.07
C GLN A 73 -19.75 15.08 -11.52
N ILE A 74 -20.42 14.49 -12.52
CA ILE A 74 -20.09 14.68 -13.93
C ILE A 74 -20.56 16.07 -14.39
N LYS A 75 -19.62 16.89 -14.85
CA LYS A 75 -19.87 18.24 -15.38
C LYS A 75 -19.38 18.37 -16.82
N ASP A 76 -19.88 19.38 -17.52
CA ASP A 76 -19.42 19.68 -18.88
C ASP A 76 -17.91 19.93 -18.89
N GLY A 77 -17.20 19.23 -19.76
CA GLY A 77 -15.73 19.30 -19.87
C GLY A 77 -14.96 18.33 -18.98
N CYS A 78 -15.64 17.44 -18.24
CA CYS A 78 -14.97 16.35 -17.53
C CYS A 78 -14.38 15.30 -18.49
N ILE A 79 -13.30 14.64 -18.06
CA ILE A 79 -12.71 13.51 -18.76
C ILE A 79 -13.13 12.23 -18.03
N LEU A 80 -13.76 11.31 -18.75
CA LEU A 80 -14.10 9.97 -18.29
C LEU A 80 -13.14 8.98 -18.93
N LYS A 81 -12.58 8.05 -18.17
CA LYS A 81 -11.74 6.96 -18.68
C LYS A 81 -12.52 5.66 -18.64
N LEU A 82 -12.58 4.93 -19.75
CA LEU A 82 -13.08 3.56 -19.73
C LEU A 82 -11.96 2.65 -19.27
N VAL A 83 -12.17 1.97 -18.15
CA VAL A 83 -11.19 1.08 -17.52
C VAL A 83 -11.85 -0.22 -17.10
N LEU A 84 -11.06 -1.22 -16.73
CA LEU A 84 -11.59 -2.44 -16.10
C LEU A 84 -12.34 -2.09 -14.81
N SER A 85 -13.40 -2.83 -14.52
CA SER A 85 -14.15 -2.63 -13.28
C SER A 85 -13.29 -2.94 -12.06
N PRO A 86 -13.63 -2.41 -10.88
CA PRO A 86 -12.95 -2.80 -9.65
C PRO A 86 -13.01 -4.30 -9.40
N GLY A 87 -14.14 -4.95 -9.73
CA GLY A 87 -14.31 -6.40 -9.60
C GLY A 87 -13.38 -7.18 -10.52
N GLU A 88 -13.28 -6.78 -11.79
CA GLU A 88 -12.44 -7.45 -12.77
C GLU A 88 -10.95 -7.19 -12.54
N MET A 89 -10.58 -6.01 -12.04
CA MET A 89 -9.20 -5.84 -11.61
C MET A 89 -8.89 -6.69 -10.39
N VAL A 90 -9.83 -6.86 -9.47
CA VAL A 90 -9.62 -7.73 -8.32
C VAL A 90 -9.48 -9.19 -8.73
N SER A 91 -10.21 -9.67 -9.74
CA SER A 91 -10.04 -11.02 -10.30
C SER A 91 -8.66 -11.17 -10.93
N ILE A 92 -8.25 -10.27 -11.83
CA ILE A 92 -6.92 -10.27 -12.46
C ILE A 92 -5.78 -10.21 -11.42
N LEU A 93 -5.99 -9.44 -10.35
CA LEU A 93 -5.02 -9.27 -9.28
C LEU A 93 -5.05 -10.44 -8.29
N SER A 94 -6.07 -11.31 -8.30
CA SER A 94 -6.12 -12.45 -7.39
C SER A 94 -5.23 -13.60 -7.88
N PRO A 95 -4.43 -14.21 -7.00
CA PRO A 95 -3.53 -15.29 -7.40
C PRO A 95 -4.24 -16.50 -8.05
N GLY A 96 -5.48 -16.77 -7.67
CA GLY A 96 -6.27 -17.90 -8.21
C GLY A 96 -6.73 -17.77 -9.66
N GLU A 97 -6.76 -16.57 -10.24
CA GLU A 97 -7.25 -16.35 -11.63
C GLU A 97 -6.15 -15.89 -12.59
N MET A 98 -4.92 -15.59 -12.10
CA MET A 98 -3.78 -15.33 -12.98
C MET A 98 -3.49 -16.49 -13.95
N VAL A 99 -3.94 -17.71 -13.64
CA VAL A 99 -3.73 -18.91 -14.46
C VAL A 99 -4.79 -19.08 -15.56
N SER A 100 -6.01 -18.56 -15.40
CA SER A 100 -7.09 -18.72 -16.40
C SER A 100 -7.04 -17.70 -17.54
N ILE A 101 -6.51 -16.49 -17.28
CA ILE A 101 -6.48 -15.38 -18.25
C ILE A 101 -5.27 -15.47 -19.21
N LEU A 102 -4.30 -16.37 -18.94
CA LEU A 102 -3.15 -16.65 -19.81
C LEU A 102 -3.46 -17.68 -20.91
N SER A 103 -4.74 -17.88 -21.24
CA SER A 103 -5.13 -18.66 -22.42
C SER A 103 -4.80 -17.86 -23.69
N PRO A 104 -3.96 -18.36 -24.62
CA PRO A 104 -3.45 -17.55 -25.74
C PRO A 104 -4.50 -17.10 -26.77
N GLY A 105 -5.77 -17.49 -26.62
CA GLY A 105 -6.83 -17.26 -27.59
C GLY A 105 -7.59 -15.95 -27.46
N GLU A 106 -7.55 -15.27 -26.30
CA GLU A 106 -8.36 -14.07 -26.03
C GLU A 106 -7.53 -12.76 -26.06
N MET A 107 -6.23 -12.84 -26.34
CA MET A 107 -5.24 -11.76 -26.20
C MET A 107 -5.21 -10.68 -27.31
N VAL A 108 -6.31 -10.32 -27.97
CA VAL A 108 -6.21 -9.44 -29.17
C VAL A 108 -6.80 -8.04 -29.03
N SER A 109 -7.59 -7.70 -28.01
CA SER A 109 -8.36 -6.44 -28.08
C SER A 109 -8.18 -5.42 -26.97
N VAL A 110 -7.39 -5.66 -25.91
CA VAL A 110 -7.36 -4.71 -24.77
C VAL A 110 -5.99 -4.06 -24.53
N LEU A 111 -4.86 -4.70 -24.81
CA LEU A 111 -3.51 -4.12 -24.62
C LEU A 111 -2.53 -4.67 -25.67
N SER A 112 -1.58 -3.85 -26.13
CA SER A 112 -0.63 -4.26 -27.17
C SER A 112 0.32 -5.34 -26.63
N PRO A 113 0.73 -6.35 -27.41
CA PRO A 113 1.59 -7.44 -26.93
C PRO A 113 2.95 -7.00 -26.36
N GLY A 114 3.41 -5.78 -26.68
CA GLY A 114 4.61 -5.18 -26.09
C GLY A 114 4.43 -4.61 -24.68
N GLU A 115 3.20 -4.47 -24.20
CA GLU A 115 2.87 -3.92 -22.87
C GLU A 115 2.63 -5.03 -21.83
N MET A 116 2.34 -6.26 -22.26
CA MET A 116 1.99 -7.37 -21.35
C MET A 116 3.18 -7.99 -20.58
N VAL A 117 4.43 -7.76 -20.99
CA VAL A 117 5.61 -8.36 -20.32
C VAL A 117 6.04 -7.59 -19.07
N SER A 118 5.51 -6.40 -18.85
CA SER A 118 5.54 -5.76 -17.53
C SER A 118 4.23 -6.04 -16.83
N VAL A 119 4.20 -7.09 -16.01
CA VAL A 119 3.29 -7.19 -14.86
C VAL A 119 3.18 -5.79 -14.27
N LEU A 120 1.99 -5.18 -14.39
CA LEU A 120 1.67 -3.78 -14.08
C LEU A 120 2.68 -3.21 -13.09
N SER A 121 3.53 -2.29 -13.56
CA SER A 121 4.48 -1.65 -12.66
C SER A 121 3.69 -1.04 -11.49
N PRO A 122 4.26 -0.91 -10.27
CA PRO A 122 3.53 -0.36 -9.12
C PRO A 122 2.84 0.98 -9.44
N GLY A 123 3.41 1.80 -10.34
CA GLY A 123 2.80 3.05 -10.81
C GLY A 123 1.60 2.89 -11.75
N GLU A 124 1.43 1.77 -12.44
CA GLU A 124 0.28 1.49 -13.30
C GLU A 124 -0.89 0.93 -12.50
N MET A 125 -0.65 0.19 -11.40
CA MET A 125 -1.71 -0.18 -10.44
C MET A 125 -2.39 1.06 -9.84
N VAL A 126 -1.64 2.15 -9.59
CA VAL A 126 -2.16 3.45 -9.12
C VAL A 126 -2.95 4.19 -10.23
N SER A 127 -2.76 3.81 -11.50
CA SER A 127 -3.45 4.47 -12.61
C SER A 127 -4.88 3.96 -12.79
N VAL A 128 -5.21 2.77 -12.29
CA VAL A 128 -6.51 2.13 -12.53
C VAL A 128 -7.34 1.99 -11.27
N LEU A 129 -6.81 1.80 -10.05
CA LEU A 129 -7.65 1.86 -8.83
C LEU A 129 -7.39 3.15 -8.06
N SER A 130 -8.46 3.76 -7.51
CA SER A 130 -8.24 4.83 -6.54
C SER A 130 -7.61 4.23 -5.27
N PRO A 131 -6.75 4.97 -4.55
CA PRO A 131 -6.05 4.40 -3.41
C PRO A 131 -6.99 3.83 -2.33
N GLY A 132 -8.17 4.42 -2.12
CA GLY A 132 -9.19 3.89 -1.21
C GLY A 132 -9.80 2.56 -1.65
N GLU A 133 -9.95 2.30 -2.95
CA GLU A 133 -10.44 1.01 -3.45
C GLU A 133 -9.38 -0.07 -3.35
N MET A 134 -8.11 0.27 -3.60
CA MET A 134 -7.00 -0.64 -3.38
C MET A 134 -6.99 -1.14 -1.93
N VAL A 135 -7.19 -0.23 -0.97
CA VAL A 135 -7.25 -0.58 0.45
C VAL A 135 -8.39 -1.55 0.76
N LYS A 136 -9.58 -1.35 0.19
CA LYS A 136 -10.73 -2.28 0.34
C LYS A 136 -10.45 -3.68 -0.20
N VAL A 137 -9.57 -3.80 -1.19
CA VAL A 137 -9.15 -5.08 -1.76
C VAL A 137 -8.10 -5.76 -0.90
N PHE A 138 -7.11 -5.00 -0.41
CA PHE A 138 -5.99 -5.56 0.34
C PHE A 138 -6.36 -5.96 1.77
N LEU A 139 -7.13 -5.13 2.49
CA LEU A 139 -7.47 -5.39 3.91
C LEU A 139 -8.12 -6.76 4.18
N PRO A 140 -9.14 -7.22 3.44
CA PRO A 140 -9.70 -8.55 3.67
C PRO A 140 -8.71 -9.67 3.30
N LYS A 141 -7.86 -9.44 2.29
CA LYS A 141 -6.89 -10.44 1.81
C LYS A 141 -5.70 -10.62 2.77
N ILE A 142 -5.22 -9.55 3.42
CA ILE A 142 -4.17 -9.68 4.44
C ILE A 142 -4.64 -10.42 5.70
N LEU A 143 -5.95 -10.39 5.97
CA LEU A 143 -6.59 -11.11 7.09
C LEU A 143 -7.15 -12.47 6.66
N SER A 144 -6.97 -12.86 5.39
CA SER A 144 -7.42 -14.16 4.88
C SER A 144 -6.66 -15.31 5.53
N GLN A 145 -7.34 -16.44 5.69
CA GLN A 145 -6.70 -17.71 6.08
C GLN A 145 -5.92 -18.35 4.92
N ASP A 146 -6.19 -17.90 3.69
CA ASP A 146 -5.47 -18.31 2.49
C ASP A 146 -4.08 -17.67 2.44
N GLU A 147 -3.04 -18.51 2.53
CA GLU A 147 -1.65 -18.07 2.54
C GLU A 147 -1.23 -17.40 1.22
N GLU A 148 -1.74 -17.87 0.08
CA GLU A 148 -1.38 -17.34 -1.23
C GLU A 148 -1.95 -15.93 -1.42
N GLN A 149 -3.22 -15.75 -1.07
CA GLN A 149 -3.88 -14.44 -1.08
C GLN A 149 -3.22 -13.46 -0.11
N ARG A 150 -2.86 -13.94 1.08
CA ARG A 150 -2.19 -13.13 2.09
C ARG A 150 -0.80 -12.71 1.63
N THR A 151 -0.02 -13.63 1.07
CA THR A 151 1.32 -13.35 0.51
C THR A 151 1.23 -12.28 -0.57
N TRP A 152 0.35 -12.49 -1.53
CA TRP A 152 0.12 -11.55 -2.62
C TRP A 152 -0.26 -10.15 -2.10
N ALA A 153 -1.23 -10.07 -1.18
CA ALA A 153 -1.70 -8.79 -0.66
C ALA A 153 -0.60 -8.04 0.11
N LEU A 154 0.18 -8.74 0.94
CA LEU A 154 1.27 -8.16 1.71
C LEU A 154 2.41 -7.65 0.83
N GLU A 155 2.80 -8.40 -0.22
CA GLU A 155 3.83 -7.97 -1.15
C GLU A 155 3.42 -6.71 -1.92
N LYS A 156 2.18 -6.66 -2.40
CA LYS A 156 1.65 -5.47 -3.09
C LYS A 156 1.55 -4.27 -2.15
N LEU A 157 1.11 -4.50 -0.93
CA LEU A 157 1.02 -3.46 0.09
C LEU A 157 2.42 -2.93 0.47
N ALA A 158 3.44 -3.80 0.56
CA ALA A 158 4.82 -3.39 0.76
C ALA A 158 5.38 -2.58 -0.42
N LEU A 159 5.03 -2.89 -1.67
CA LEU A 159 5.39 -2.07 -2.83
C LEU A 159 4.78 -0.67 -2.76
N LEU A 160 3.50 -0.59 -2.39
CA LEU A 160 2.73 0.65 -2.28
C LEU A 160 3.07 1.48 -1.02
N SER A 161 3.88 0.94 -0.11
CA SER A 161 4.36 1.65 1.09
C SER A 161 5.14 2.94 0.79
N HIS A 162 5.55 3.15 -0.46
CA HIS A 162 6.23 4.36 -0.90
C HIS A 162 5.24 5.47 -1.32
N ASP A 163 3.98 5.14 -1.61
CA ASP A 163 2.97 6.11 -2.07
C ASP A 163 2.30 6.82 -0.88
N PRO A 164 2.47 8.15 -0.74
CA PRO A 164 1.89 8.89 0.38
C PRO A 164 0.35 8.92 0.37
N VAL A 165 -0.28 8.91 -0.80
CA VAL A 165 -1.75 8.99 -0.94
C VAL A 165 -2.38 7.66 -0.54
N PHE A 166 -1.80 6.56 -1.01
CA PHE A 166 -2.22 5.23 -0.60
C PHE A 166 -2.07 5.04 0.91
N LEU A 167 -0.93 5.43 1.48
CA LEU A 167 -0.73 5.30 2.92
C LEU A 167 -1.73 6.14 3.73
N SER A 168 -2.11 7.34 3.29
CA SER A 168 -3.13 8.13 4.00
C SER A 168 -4.51 7.47 3.97
N GLU A 169 -4.91 6.88 2.84
CA GLU A 169 -6.16 6.12 2.73
C GLU A 169 -6.11 4.85 3.57
N PHE A 170 -4.98 4.14 3.55
CA PHE A 170 -4.77 2.93 4.33
C PHE A 170 -4.87 3.19 5.85
N VAL A 171 -4.31 4.30 6.32
CA VAL A 171 -4.45 4.73 7.71
C VAL A 171 -5.90 5.09 8.04
N SER A 172 -6.59 5.76 7.12
CA SER A 172 -8.01 6.16 7.29
C SER A 172 -8.97 4.97 7.35
N ALA A 173 -8.62 3.85 6.73
CA ALA A 173 -9.43 2.62 6.71
C ALA A 173 -9.06 1.60 7.82
N GLU A 174 -8.50 2.05 8.94
CA GLU A 174 -8.09 1.18 10.06
C GLU A 174 -7.08 0.07 9.69
N GLY A 175 -6.25 0.29 8.67
CA GLY A 175 -5.25 -0.69 8.24
C GLY A 175 -4.09 -0.89 9.20
N VAL A 176 -3.76 0.13 10.02
CA VAL A 176 -2.64 0.07 10.97
C VAL A 176 -2.91 -0.89 12.14
N PRO A 177 -4.09 -0.86 12.80
CA PRO A 177 -4.48 -1.90 13.74
C PRO A 177 -4.44 -3.31 13.14
N ALA A 178 -4.93 -3.49 11.91
CA ALA A 178 -4.91 -4.79 11.23
C ALA A 178 -3.48 -5.31 11.02
N LEU A 179 -2.56 -4.47 10.52
CA LEU A 179 -1.13 -4.83 10.41
C LEU A 179 -0.49 -5.10 11.77
N SER A 180 -0.83 -4.32 12.80
CA SER A 180 -0.28 -4.49 14.15
C SER A 180 -0.72 -5.82 14.75
N SER A 181 -1.99 -6.19 14.58
CA SER A 181 -2.53 -7.50 14.98
C SER A 181 -1.85 -8.63 14.22
N LEU A 182 -1.61 -8.46 12.92
CA LEU A 182 -0.94 -9.47 12.09
C LEU A 182 0.51 -9.69 12.53
N VAL A 183 1.26 -8.62 12.80
CA VAL A 183 2.64 -8.72 13.34
C VAL A 183 2.66 -9.44 14.68
N CYS A 184 1.61 -9.31 15.51
CA CYS A 184 1.53 -10.02 16.78
C CYS A 184 1.26 -11.53 16.64
N ASP A 185 0.85 -12.01 15.46
CA ASP A 185 0.55 -13.42 15.22
C ASP A 185 1.84 -14.27 15.27
N PRO A 186 1.93 -15.28 16.15
CA PRO A 186 3.10 -16.15 16.22
C PRO A 186 3.25 -17.07 15.00
N SER A 187 2.19 -17.32 14.25
CA SER A 187 2.20 -18.16 13.04
C SER A 187 2.67 -17.43 11.78
N LEU A 188 2.90 -16.10 11.88
CA LEU A 188 3.32 -15.29 10.75
C LEU A 188 4.74 -15.66 10.29
N THR A 189 4.89 -15.87 8.98
CA THR A 189 6.21 -16.14 8.37
C THR A 189 7.12 -14.91 8.43
N ALA A 190 8.44 -15.13 8.35
CA ALA A 190 9.43 -14.04 8.36
C ALA A 190 9.23 -13.07 7.17
N HIS A 191 8.94 -13.61 5.98
CA HIS A 191 8.64 -12.82 4.78
C HIS A 191 7.40 -11.94 4.95
N HIS A 192 6.29 -12.50 5.47
CA HIS A 192 5.06 -11.73 5.73
C HIS A 192 5.29 -10.66 6.78
N ALA A 193 6.07 -10.95 7.83
CA ALA A 193 6.46 -9.97 8.82
C ALA A 193 7.26 -8.83 8.17
N SER A 194 8.29 -9.12 7.36
CA SER A 194 9.05 -8.10 6.62
C SER A 194 8.14 -7.18 5.79
N CYS A 195 7.17 -7.73 5.06
CA CYS A 195 6.21 -6.94 4.27
C CYS A 195 5.35 -6.00 5.14
N CYS A 196 4.85 -6.50 6.28
CA CYS A 196 4.11 -5.67 7.25
C CYS A 196 4.99 -4.54 7.79
N LEU A 197 6.22 -4.87 8.16
CA LEU A 197 7.19 -3.94 8.70
C LEU A 197 7.55 -2.84 7.68
N LYS A 198 7.87 -3.18 6.43
CA LYS A 198 8.13 -2.20 5.35
C LYS A 198 7.01 -1.15 5.24
N THR A 199 5.76 -1.59 5.39
CA THR A 199 4.59 -0.71 5.31
C THR A 199 4.42 0.16 6.54
N LEU A 200 4.53 -0.43 7.73
CA LEU A 200 4.53 0.33 8.99
C LEU A 200 5.65 1.38 9.02
N LEU A 201 6.83 1.04 8.48
CA LEU A 201 7.94 1.97 8.33
C LEU A 201 7.57 3.14 7.40
N GLY A 202 6.95 2.88 6.25
CA GLY A 202 6.44 3.91 5.34
C GLY A 202 5.47 4.89 6.03
N ILE A 203 4.56 4.35 6.86
CA ILE A 203 3.60 5.14 7.64
C ILE A 203 4.31 6.00 8.70
N LEU A 204 5.26 5.43 9.43
CA LEU A 204 5.99 6.10 10.51
C LEU A 204 6.98 7.16 10.02
N THR A 205 7.71 6.88 8.93
CA THR A 205 8.66 7.83 8.34
C THR A 205 7.95 9.08 7.83
N ARG A 206 6.71 8.93 7.36
CA ARG A 206 5.83 10.02 6.93
C ARG A 206 5.04 10.68 8.07
N ARG A 207 5.16 10.17 9.30
CA ARG A 207 4.43 10.65 10.49
C ARG A 207 2.91 10.67 10.31
N LEU A 208 2.38 9.71 9.56
CA LEU A 208 0.94 9.57 9.37
C LEU A 208 0.23 9.06 10.65
N VAL A 209 1.00 8.44 11.55
CA VAL A 209 0.50 7.87 12.80
C VAL A 209 1.38 8.28 13.96
N THR A 210 0.74 8.56 15.10
CA THR A 210 1.41 8.91 16.37
C THR A 210 1.43 7.76 17.37
N THR A 211 0.84 6.61 17.08
CA THR A 211 0.75 5.49 18.03
C THR A 211 1.04 4.17 17.32
N VAL A 212 2.00 3.40 17.83
CA VAL A 212 2.19 2.00 17.41
C VAL A 212 1.81 1.12 18.60
N ASP A 213 1.03 0.08 18.33
CA ASP A 213 0.57 -0.84 19.38
C ASP A 213 1.75 -1.45 20.17
N GLU A 214 1.63 -1.48 21.50
CA GLU A 214 2.72 -1.92 22.37
C GLU A 214 3.03 -3.42 22.18
N ALA A 215 2.03 -4.25 21.85
CA ALA A 215 2.25 -5.67 21.59
C ALA A 215 3.04 -5.88 20.29
N ALA A 216 2.72 -5.12 19.23
CA ALA A 216 3.48 -5.13 17.99
C ALA A 216 4.94 -4.71 18.22
N VAL A 217 5.18 -3.63 18.99
CA VAL A 217 6.55 -3.19 19.35
C VAL A 217 7.30 -4.28 20.12
N LYS A 218 6.65 -4.96 21.07
CA LYS A 218 7.27 -6.08 21.81
C LYS A 218 7.69 -7.21 20.89
N ARG A 219 6.86 -7.56 19.91
CA ARG A 219 7.19 -8.59 18.93
C ARG A 219 8.37 -8.17 18.04
N ILE A 220 8.40 -6.93 17.57
CA ILE A 220 9.52 -6.42 16.75
C ILE A 220 10.84 -6.45 17.53
N VAL A 221 10.81 -6.10 18.82
CA VAL A 221 12.00 -6.25 19.69
C VAL A 221 12.44 -7.71 19.79
N GLN A 222 11.51 -8.67 19.88
CA GLN A 222 11.85 -10.09 19.90
C GLN A 222 12.52 -10.56 18.60
N TYR A 223 12.15 -10.01 17.44
CA TYR A 223 12.84 -10.35 16.18
C TYR A 223 14.30 -9.88 16.21
N VAL A 224 14.59 -8.72 16.78
CA VAL A 224 15.98 -8.21 16.87
C VAL A 224 16.81 -8.96 17.92
N MET A 225 16.17 -9.46 18.98
CA MET A 225 16.82 -10.18 20.08
C MET A 225 16.85 -11.71 19.90
N ALA A 226 16.36 -12.24 18.79
CA ALA A 226 16.30 -13.68 18.59
C ALA A 226 17.71 -14.28 18.48
N ASP A 227 18.00 -15.31 19.28
CA ASP A 227 19.27 -16.06 19.22
C ASP A 227 19.37 -16.97 17.99
N SER A 228 18.25 -17.23 17.32
CA SER A 228 18.17 -18.04 16.10
C SER A 228 18.48 -17.20 14.86
N PRO A 229 19.12 -17.78 13.82
CA PRO A 229 19.32 -17.09 12.55
C PRO A 229 17.97 -16.77 11.91
N LEU A 230 17.59 -15.50 11.94
CA LEU A 230 16.46 -14.97 11.18
C LEU A 230 16.92 -14.45 9.83
N GLU A 231 15.97 -14.31 8.90
CA GLU A 231 16.23 -13.69 7.61
C GLU A 231 16.77 -12.26 7.77
N THR A 232 17.82 -11.95 7.03
CA THR A 232 18.51 -10.65 7.11
C THR A 232 17.57 -9.48 6.83
N GLU A 233 16.59 -9.66 5.92
CA GLU A 233 15.58 -8.64 5.61
C GLU A 233 14.69 -8.33 6.82
N LEU A 234 14.22 -9.35 7.53
CA LEU A 234 13.40 -9.17 8.73
C LEU A 234 14.15 -8.39 9.82
N ILE A 235 15.44 -8.68 10.01
CA ILE A 235 16.30 -7.96 10.96
C ILE A 235 16.46 -6.50 10.53
N GLU A 236 16.75 -6.26 9.24
CA GLU A 236 16.88 -4.92 8.65
C GLU A 236 15.62 -4.08 8.89
N ASP A 237 14.45 -4.62 8.53
CA ASP A 237 13.16 -3.93 8.65
C ASP A 237 12.78 -3.69 10.12
N SER A 238 13.04 -4.67 10.99
CA SER A 238 12.79 -4.55 12.44
C SER A 238 13.62 -3.42 13.06
N LEU A 239 14.93 -3.38 12.75
CA LEU A 239 15.81 -2.31 13.22
C LEU A 239 15.40 -0.94 12.66
N ALA A 240 14.98 -0.88 11.39
CA ALA A 240 14.53 0.35 10.75
C ALA A 240 13.30 0.94 11.46
N ILE A 241 12.33 0.11 11.82
CA ILE A 241 11.12 0.54 12.54
C ILE A 241 11.43 0.96 13.96
N LEU A 242 12.20 0.17 14.71
CA LEU A 242 12.58 0.55 16.07
C LEU A 242 13.32 1.90 16.07
N ARG A 243 14.22 2.11 15.09
CA ARG A 243 14.88 3.41 14.88
C ARG A 243 13.85 4.51 14.62
N ALA A 244 12.90 4.29 13.71
CA ALA A 244 11.88 5.27 13.38
C ALA A 244 11.02 5.65 14.60
N ILE A 245 10.57 4.67 15.38
CA ILE A 245 9.78 4.86 16.61
C ILE A 245 10.57 5.69 17.64
N VAL A 246 11.82 5.32 17.94
CA VAL A 246 12.64 6.02 18.94
C VAL A 246 13.04 7.43 18.45
N THR A 247 13.23 7.61 17.14
CA THR A 247 13.55 8.93 16.55
C THR A 247 12.35 9.88 16.61
N ASN A 248 11.14 9.36 16.39
CA ASN A 248 9.90 10.15 16.43
C ASN A 248 9.41 10.45 17.87
N ARG A 249 10.18 10.10 18.92
CA ARG A 249 9.80 10.37 20.32
C ARG A 249 9.46 11.84 20.63
N ARG A 250 10.12 12.79 19.95
CA ARG A 250 9.88 14.24 20.15
C ARG A 250 8.52 14.71 19.61
N SER A 251 7.87 13.91 18.76
CA SER A 251 6.54 14.23 18.23
C SER A 251 5.40 13.52 18.99
N GLY A 252 5.67 12.96 20.18
CA GLY A 252 4.66 12.33 21.01
C GLY A 252 4.27 10.90 20.59
N VAL A 253 5.15 10.18 19.87
CA VAL A 253 4.81 8.81 19.46
C VAL A 253 4.79 7.85 20.65
N GLU A 254 3.59 7.32 20.96
CA GLU A 254 3.40 6.29 21.97
C GLU A 254 3.99 4.96 21.46
N GLY A 255 4.83 4.31 22.29
CA GLY A 255 5.60 3.11 21.95
C GLY A 255 7.12 3.26 22.13
N SER A 256 7.65 4.49 22.03
CA SER A 256 9.08 4.79 22.26
C SER A 256 9.56 4.38 23.66
N SER A 257 8.71 4.60 24.68
CA SER A 257 8.99 4.20 26.07
C SER A 257 9.08 2.68 26.26
N CYS A 258 8.42 1.88 25.41
CA CYS A 258 8.51 0.42 25.44
C CYS A 258 9.85 -0.06 24.89
N VAL A 259 10.30 0.53 23.77
CA VAL A 259 11.61 0.23 23.18
C VAL A 259 12.74 0.57 24.16
N GLU A 260 12.73 1.77 24.74
CA GLU A 260 13.79 2.23 25.67
C GLU A 260 13.86 1.43 26.98
N ARG A 261 12.77 0.79 27.38
CA ARG A 261 12.75 -0.10 28.54
C ARG A 261 13.29 -1.49 28.23
N LYS A 262 13.06 -1.99 27.02
CA LYS A 262 13.33 -3.37 26.62
C LYS A 262 14.64 -3.56 25.87
N LEU A 263 15.15 -2.50 25.24
CA LEU A 263 16.31 -2.58 24.37
C LEU A 263 17.45 -1.69 24.90
N GLY A 264 18.60 -2.31 25.16
CA GLY A 264 19.85 -1.63 25.45
C GLY A 264 20.83 -1.70 24.27
N VAL A 265 21.88 -0.88 24.34
CA VAL A 265 22.99 -0.95 23.36
C VAL A 265 23.66 -2.34 23.31
N PRO A 266 23.92 -3.03 24.44
CA PRO A 266 24.51 -4.37 24.41
C PRO A 266 23.69 -5.38 23.60
N ASP A 267 22.36 -5.23 23.59
CA ASP A 267 21.45 -6.17 22.92
C ASP A 267 21.50 -6.04 21.40
N VAL A 268 21.86 -4.85 20.87
CA VAL A 268 21.88 -4.58 19.43
C VAL A 268 23.27 -4.41 18.84
N ILE A 269 24.30 -4.23 19.67
CA ILE A 269 25.66 -3.97 19.18
C ILE A 269 26.18 -5.12 18.29
N HIS A 270 25.70 -6.34 18.53
CA HIS A 270 26.13 -7.51 17.76
C HIS A 270 25.76 -7.41 16.26
N HIS A 271 24.67 -6.73 15.94
CA HIS A 271 24.24 -6.48 14.56
C HIS A 271 25.19 -5.56 13.77
N LEU A 272 26.04 -4.76 14.45
CA LEU A 272 27.05 -3.95 13.76
C LEU A 272 28.14 -4.80 13.09
N TRP A 273 28.39 -6.02 13.59
CA TRP A 273 29.36 -6.93 12.98
C TRP A 273 28.83 -7.65 11.74
N ASN A 274 27.58 -7.42 11.35
CA ASN A 274 27.00 -7.95 10.12
C ASN A 274 27.59 -7.23 8.89
N ARG A 275 28.76 -7.67 8.43
CA ARG A 275 29.53 -7.03 7.34
C ARG A 275 28.89 -7.18 5.97
N ASP A 276 28.00 -8.15 5.81
CA ASP A 276 27.39 -8.48 4.53
C ASP A 276 26.16 -7.61 4.23
N ASN A 277 25.59 -6.94 5.26
CA ASN A 277 24.48 -6.02 5.07
C ASN A 277 24.75 -4.62 5.68
N PRO A 278 25.15 -3.62 4.87
CA PRO A 278 25.42 -2.27 5.34
C PRO A 278 24.15 -1.56 5.87
N ARG A 279 22.96 -1.96 5.43
CA ARG A 279 21.69 -1.37 5.91
C ARG A 279 21.38 -1.82 7.33
N VAL A 280 21.64 -3.07 7.68
CA VAL A 280 21.56 -3.56 9.07
C VAL A 280 22.51 -2.76 9.96
N GLN A 281 23.76 -2.53 9.53
CA GLN A 281 24.72 -1.72 10.27
C GLN A 281 24.24 -0.27 10.44
N GLN A 282 23.74 0.34 9.37
CA GLN A 282 23.25 1.72 9.38
C GLN A 282 22.02 1.87 10.29
N ASN A 283 21.05 0.96 10.21
CA ASN A 283 19.86 0.97 11.05
C ASN A 283 20.22 0.72 12.52
N THR A 284 21.15 -0.19 12.80
CA THR A 284 21.66 -0.46 14.16
C THR A 284 22.33 0.76 14.75
N LEU A 285 23.25 1.39 14.02
CA LEU A 285 23.93 2.60 14.47
C LEU A 285 22.94 3.75 14.67
N GLY A 286 21.98 3.91 13.76
CA GLY A 286 20.93 4.90 13.88
C GLY A 286 20.05 4.68 15.11
N LEU A 287 19.72 3.44 15.44
CA LEU A 287 18.98 3.07 16.65
C LEU A 287 19.79 3.33 17.92
N ILE A 288 21.06 2.95 17.96
CA ILE A 288 21.97 3.24 19.09
C ILE A 288 22.05 4.75 19.33
N ASN A 289 22.26 5.54 18.27
CA ASN A 289 22.28 7.00 18.37
C ASN A 289 20.96 7.56 18.88
N ALA A 290 19.84 7.01 18.41
CA ALA A 290 18.51 7.43 18.85
C ALA A 290 18.30 7.12 20.34
N LEU A 291 18.68 5.94 20.82
CA LEU A 291 18.61 5.52 22.23
C LEU A 291 19.54 6.35 23.12
N ALA A 292 20.77 6.60 22.67
CA ALA A 292 21.75 7.42 23.39
C ALA A 292 21.34 8.89 23.49
N GLY A 293 20.55 9.41 22.55
CA GLY A 293 19.99 10.76 22.65
C GLY A 293 18.75 10.88 23.55
N GLY A 294 18.27 9.77 24.15
CA GLY A 294 17.09 9.73 25.04
C GLY A 294 17.44 9.98 26.51
N ALA A 295 16.44 9.89 27.40
CA ALA A 295 16.58 10.16 28.85
C ALA A 295 17.58 9.24 29.59
N ARG A 296 18.04 8.15 28.95
CA ARG A 296 19.06 7.21 29.44
C ARG A 296 20.45 7.40 28.80
N GLY A 297 20.64 8.43 27.97
CA GLY A 297 21.89 8.69 27.25
C GLY A 297 23.14 8.71 28.12
N GLU A 298 23.04 9.31 29.30
CA GLU A 298 24.15 9.38 30.26
C GLU A 298 24.52 8.01 30.83
N ARG A 299 23.54 7.13 31.09
CA ARG A 299 23.82 5.76 31.60
C ARG A 299 24.43 4.87 30.52
N ILE A 300 24.00 5.01 29.27
CA ILE A 300 24.53 4.23 28.14
C ILE A 300 25.99 4.61 27.85
N LEU A 301 26.30 5.91 27.83
CA LEU A 301 27.68 6.39 27.70
C LEU A 301 28.55 5.94 28.88
N GLN A 302 28.01 5.94 30.11
CA GLN A 302 28.71 5.42 31.28
C GLN A 302 29.01 3.91 31.18
N TYR A 303 28.08 3.09 30.70
CA TYR A 303 28.34 1.65 30.49
C TYR A 303 29.37 1.38 29.38
N MET A 304 29.34 2.15 28.28
CA MET A 304 30.34 2.01 27.21
C MET A 304 31.74 2.47 27.63
N VAL A 305 31.83 3.44 28.54
CA VAL A 305 33.09 3.88 29.15
C VAL A 305 33.57 2.91 30.23
N ALA A 306 32.65 2.31 31.01
CA ALA A 306 32.98 1.34 32.06
C ALA A 306 33.48 0.00 31.50
N ALA A 307 33.01 -0.44 30.34
CA ALA A 307 33.49 -1.66 29.67
C ALA A 307 34.91 -1.54 29.07
N ARG A 308 35.59 -0.39 29.24
CA ARG A 308 36.99 -0.17 28.83
C ARG A 308 38.03 -0.33 29.95
N TYR A 309 37.64 -0.81 31.12
CA TYR A 309 38.56 -1.15 32.21
C TYR A 309 38.41 -2.60 32.66
#